data_AF-A0AAI8BGF8-F1
#
_entry.id   AF-A0AAI8BGF8-F1
#
_cell.length_a   1.000
_cell.length_b   1.000
_cell.length_c   1.000
_cell.angle_alpha   90.00
_cell.angle_beta   90.00
_cell.angle_gamma   90.00
#
_symmetry.space_group_name_H-M   'P 1'
#
loop_
_entity.id
_entity.type
_entity.pdbx_description
1 polymer ?
#
loop_
_entity_poly.entity_id
_entity_poly.type
_entity_poly.pdbx_seq_one_letter_code
_entity_poly.pdbx_strand_id
1 'polypeptide(L)'
;MVAKIRANGIEVIVLESKPNTPDAVFPNNWFSTHLIDNQPYVFIYPMYTQNRRNEVKVDKLLEQLNKLTTTNYKVIDLRGDYSKALEGTGVFIFDHEFKTAYMSLSPKADAQLAQQVCDKIGYKLVTFTSYDKKGPIYHTNVMLSIGEHLAIVCLESIKSAIERELVIKTLQ
;
A
#
# COMPACT_ATOMS: atom_id res chain seq x y z
N MET A 1 -5.73 -19.96 -3.39
CA MET A 1 -5.83 -18.57 -3.91
C MET A 1 -5.14 -18.43 -5.28
N VAL A 2 -3.82 -18.64 -5.37
CA VAL A 2 -3.04 -18.50 -6.63
C VAL A 2 -3.67 -19.21 -7.84
N ALA A 3 -4.04 -20.48 -7.70
CA ALA A 3 -4.67 -21.23 -8.80
C ALA A 3 -5.97 -20.59 -9.32
N LYS A 4 -6.78 -20.00 -8.42
CA LYS A 4 -8.01 -19.30 -8.81
C LYS A 4 -7.71 -18.00 -9.56
N ILE A 5 -6.69 -17.25 -9.13
CA ILE A 5 -6.27 -16.01 -9.81
C ILE A 5 -5.80 -16.33 -11.24
N ARG A 6 -4.92 -17.34 -11.39
CA ARG A 6 -4.44 -17.80 -12.70
C ARG A 6 -5.56 -18.30 -13.61
N ALA A 7 -6.54 -19.01 -13.05
CA ALA A 7 -7.70 -19.49 -13.82
C ALA A 7 -8.57 -18.36 -14.39
N ASN A 8 -8.43 -17.13 -13.88
CA ASN A 8 -9.10 -15.93 -14.41
C ASN A 8 -8.20 -15.13 -15.38
N GLY A 9 -7.15 -15.74 -15.93
CA GLY A 9 -6.29 -15.10 -16.94
C GLY A 9 -5.33 -14.05 -16.37
N ILE A 10 -5.17 -13.99 -15.05
CA ILE A 10 -4.25 -13.06 -14.39
C ILE A 10 -2.91 -13.75 -14.18
N GLU A 11 -1.86 -13.15 -14.73
CA GLU A 11 -0.48 -13.59 -14.49
C GLU A 11 -0.09 -13.40 -13.02
N VAL A 12 0.50 -14.44 -12.42
CA VAL A 12 0.89 -14.42 -11.00
C VAL A 12 2.36 -14.73 -10.86
N ILE A 13 3.11 -13.69 -10.48
CA ILE A 13 4.49 -13.78 -10.02
C ILE A 13 4.49 -14.30 -8.58
N VAL A 14 5.23 -15.38 -8.33
CA VAL A 14 5.43 -15.94 -6.99
C VAL A 14 6.89 -15.79 -6.61
N LEU A 15 7.15 -15.09 -5.51
CA LEU A 15 8.48 -15.00 -4.91
C LEU A 15 8.52 -15.95 -3.71
N GLU A 16 9.38 -16.96 -3.74
CA GLU A 16 9.58 -17.85 -2.59
C GLU A 16 10.00 -17.04 -1.38
N SER A 17 9.49 -17.34 -0.18
CA SER A 17 9.84 -16.63 1.06
C SER A 17 11.21 -17.07 1.61
N LYS A 18 11.78 -16.31 2.55
CA LYS A 18 12.97 -16.77 3.32
C LYS A 18 12.49 -17.55 4.56
N PRO A 19 13.32 -18.44 5.15
CA PRO A 19 13.04 -18.96 6.47
C PRO A 19 12.73 -17.84 7.48
N ASN A 20 11.85 -18.10 8.44
CA ASN A 20 11.44 -17.15 9.49
C ASN A 20 10.77 -15.86 8.98
N THR A 21 10.15 -15.89 7.79
CA THR A 21 9.33 -14.78 7.28
C THR A 21 7.86 -15.17 7.11
N PRO A 22 7.14 -15.46 8.21
CA PRO A 22 5.78 -16.00 8.15
C PRO A 22 4.78 -15.04 7.47
N ASP A 23 5.00 -13.74 7.59
CA ASP A 23 4.11 -12.71 7.03
C ASP A 23 4.44 -12.35 5.57
N ALA A 24 5.45 -12.97 4.95
CA ALA A 24 5.81 -12.74 3.54
C ALA A 24 4.68 -13.06 2.55
N VAL A 25 3.66 -13.80 3.00
CA VAL A 25 2.43 -14.07 2.26
C VAL A 25 1.57 -12.82 2.03
N PHE A 26 1.87 -11.70 2.72
CA PHE A 26 1.27 -10.37 2.53
C PHE A 26 2.26 -9.42 1.82
N PRO A 27 2.45 -9.57 0.49
CA PRO A 27 3.46 -8.83 -0.26
C PRO A 27 3.11 -7.34 -0.46
N ASN A 28 1.85 -6.98 -0.24
CA ASN A 28 1.30 -5.64 -0.47
C ASN A 28 1.91 -4.56 0.46
N ASN A 29 2.69 -4.96 1.47
CA ASN A 29 3.18 -4.03 2.48
C ASN A 29 4.50 -3.35 2.15
N TRP A 30 5.32 -3.86 1.23
CA TRP A 30 6.67 -3.33 1.01
C TRP A 30 6.90 -2.70 -0.36
N PHE A 31 5.92 -2.79 -1.28
CA PHE A 31 6.00 -2.10 -2.57
C PHE A 31 4.63 -1.71 -3.13
N SER A 32 4.66 -0.82 -4.12
CA SER A 32 3.58 -0.56 -5.07
C SER A 32 4.16 -0.28 -6.45
N THR A 33 3.29 -0.20 -7.46
CA THR A 33 3.67 0.21 -8.81
C THR A 33 2.83 1.40 -9.25
N HIS A 34 3.46 2.34 -9.95
CA HIS A 34 2.82 3.57 -10.42
C HIS A 34 3.34 3.95 -11.80
N LEU A 35 2.48 4.56 -12.62
CA LEU A 35 2.87 5.21 -13.87
C LEU A 35 2.98 6.72 -13.61
N ILE A 36 4.15 7.29 -13.92
CA ILE A 36 4.42 8.73 -13.84
C ILE A 36 4.98 9.13 -15.20
N ASP A 37 4.30 10.03 -15.92
CA ASP A 37 4.69 10.45 -17.28
C ASP A 37 4.93 9.26 -18.24
N ASN A 38 4.04 8.26 -18.22
CA ASN A 38 4.14 7.00 -18.96
C ASN A 38 5.37 6.12 -18.62
N GLN A 39 6.16 6.50 -17.62
CA GLN A 39 7.24 5.69 -17.09
C GLN A 39 6.72 4.86 -15.90
N PRO A 40 6.86 3.53 -15.93
CA PRO A 40 6.52 2.68 -14.79
C PRO A 40 7.59 2.77 -13.71
N TYR A 41 7.11 2.87 -12.47
CA TYR A 41 7.91 2.92 -11.25
C TYR A 41 7.49 1.81 -10.29
N VAL A 42 8.48 1.24 -9.60
CA VAL A 42 8.29 0.46 -8.38
C VAL A 42 8.70 1.34 -7.21
N PHE A 43 7.77 1.58 -6.29
CA PHE A 43 8.07 2.26 -5.02
C PHE A 43 8.35 1.18 -3.98
N ILE A 44 9.46 1.29 -3.25
CA ILE A 44 9.83 0.38 -2.16
C ILE A 44 9.69 1.13 -0.84
N TYR A 45 9.01 0.53 0.11
CA TYR A 45 8.62 1.20 1.34
C TYR A 45 9.29 0.65 2.61
N PRO A 46 9.52 1.49 3.64
CA PRO A 46 10.06 1.05 4.92
C PRO A 46 9.01 0.26 5.73
N MET A 47 9.35 -1.00 6.01
CA MET A 47 8.58 -1.87 6.92
C MET A 47 8.90 -1.56 8.38
N TYR A 48 7.87 -1.48 9.23
CA TYR A 48 8.04 -1.03 10.61
C TYR A 48 8.90 -2.01 11.43
N THR A 49 8.57 -3.31 11.41
CA THR A 49 9.26 -4.31 12.22
C THR A 49 10.43 -4.95 11.49
N GLN A 50 11.51 -5.24 12.23
CA GLN A 50 12.73 -5.84 11.67
C GLN A 50 12.46 -7.18 10.96
N ASN A 51 11.58 -8.02 11.52
CA ASN A 51 11.23 -9.30 10.90
C ASN A 51 10.65 -9.10 9.49
N ARG A 52 9.74 -8.13 9.33
CA ARG A 52 9.11 -7.86 8.04
C ARG A 52 10.02 -7.17 7.04
N ARG A 53 11.06 -6.45 7.50
CA ARG A 53 12.12 -5.94 6.60
C ARG A 53 12.87 -7.07 5.89
N ASN A 54 12.98 -8.25 6.50
CA ASN A 54 13.66 -9.41 5.89
C ASN A 54 12.86 -10.04 4.72
N GLU A 55 11.59 -9.67 4.57
CA GLU A 55 10.70 -10.14 3.51
C GLU A 55 10.93 -9.46 2.17
N VAL A 56 11.52 -8.27 2.19
CA VAL A 56 11.71 -7.41 1.02
C VAL A 56 12.67 -8.06 0.02
N LYS A 57 12.22 -8.20 -1.24
CA LYS A 57 12.96 -8.88 -2.32
C LYS A 57 12.95 -8.07 -3.61
N VAL A 58 13.51 -6.86 -3.56
CA VAL A 58 13.50 -5.90 -4.68
C VAL A 58 14.06 -6.51 -5.97
N ASP A 59 15.28 -7.06 -5.94
CA ASP A 59 15.95 -7.55 -7.15
C ASP A 59 15.15 -8.66 -7.84
N LYS A 60 14.64 -9.63 -7.06
CA LYS A 60 13.81 -10.72 -7.58
C LYS A 60 12.48 -10.21 -8.14
N LEU A 61 11.85 -9.21 -7.51
CA LEU A 61 10.63 -8.61 -8.03
C LEU A 61 10.90 -7.94 -9.38
N LEU A 62 11.94 -7.13 -9.48
CA LEU A 62 12.30 -6.42 -10.72
C LEU A 62 12.67 -7.38 -11.83
N GLU A 63 13.44 -8.43 -11.54
CA GLU A 63 13.78 -9.47 -12.51
C GLU A 63 12.50 -10.11 -13.11
N GLN A 64 11.55 -10.50 -12.26
CA GLN A 64 10.31 -11.12 -12.71
C GLN A 64 9.39 -10.14 -13.44
N LEU A 65 9.27 -8.89 -12.97
CA LEU A 65 8.48 -7.86 -13.64
C LEU A 65 9.05 -7.54 -15.03
N ASN A 66 10.35 -7.33 -15.14
CA ASN A 66 11.01 -7.03 -16.41
C ASN A 66 10.86 -8.19 -17.39
N LYS A 67 11.02 -9.43 -16.91
CA LYS A 67 10.84 -10.64 -17.74
C LYS A 67 9.40 -10.77 -18.25
N LEU A 68 8.41 -10.51 -17.41
CA LEU A 68 7.00 -10.69 -17.75
C LEU A 68 6.47 -9.58 -18.67
N THR A 69 6.89 -8.33 -18.43
CA THR A 69 6.29 -7.15 -19.07
C THR A 69 7.20 -6.50 -20.12
N THR A 70 8.43 -6.99 -20.29
CA THR A 70 9.45 -6.41 -21.19
C THR A 70 9.63 -4.90 -20.96
N THR A 71 9.46 -4.49 -19.71
CA THR A 71 9.39 -3.08 -19.30
C THR A 71 10.53 -2.79 -18.34
N ASN A 72 11.14 -1.60 -18.47
CA ASN A 72 12.16 -1.15 -17.53
C ASN A 72 11.52 -0.29 -16.42
N TYR A 73 11.34 -0.86 -15.24
CA TYR A 73 10.82 -0.15 -14.08
C TYR A 73 11.91 0.72 -13.43
N LYS A 74 11.60 2.00 -13.21
CA LYS A 74 12.42 2.83 -12.33
C LYS A 74 12.09 2.52 -10.87
N VAL A 75 13.08 2.57 -10.00
CA VAL A 75 12.89 2.29 -8.56
C VAL A 75 12.94 3.60 -7.79
N ILE A 76 11.95 3.80 -6.91
CA ILE A 76 11.99 4.83 -5.87
C ILE A 76 12.04 4.09 -4.53
N ASP A 77 13.19 4.14 -3.85
CA ASP A 77 13.40 3.47 -2.59
C ASP A 77 13.26 4.46 -1.42
N LEU A 78 12.23 4.25 -0.60
CA LEU A 78 11.88 5.12 0.53
C LEU A 78 12.29 4.51 1.88
N ARG A 79 13.03 3.40 1.88
CA ARG A 79 13.33 2.66 3.12
C ARG A 79 14.17 3.47 4.11
N GLY A 80 15.03 4.37 3.62
CA GLY A 80 15.88 5.22 4.46
C GLY A 80 16.65 4.40 5.49
N ASP A 81 16.72 4.92 6.72
CA ASP A 81 17.28 4.26 7.91
C ASP A 81 16.23 3.49 8.74
N TYR A 82 15.00 3.38 8.23
CA TYR A 82 13.83 2.85 8.94
C TYR A 82 13.45 3.58 10.24
N SER A 83 13.83 4.85 10.40
CA SER A 83 13.29 5.72 11.47
C SER A 83 11.80 6.02 11.31
N LYS A 84 11.26 5.81 10.11
CA LYS A 84 9.86 5.93 9.73
C LYS A 84 9.39 4.66 9.03
N ALA A 85 8.07 4.48 8.97
CA ALA A 85 7.45 3.35 8.29
C ALA A 85 6.29 3.78 7.39
N LEU A 86 6.10 3.06 6.29
CA LEU A 86 4.96 3.22 5.40
C LEU A 86 4.68 1.84 4.79
N GLU A 87 3.84 1.01 5.39
CA GLU A 87 3.66 -0.39 4.97
C GLU A 87 2.76 -0.56 3.72
N GLY A 88 3.13 0.15 2.65
CA GLY A 88 2.63 -0.01 1.29
C GLY A 88 1.12 0.11 1.19
N THR A 89 0.51 -0.68 0.30
CA THR A 89 -0.95 -0.66 0.08
C THR A 89 -1.74 -1.30 1.22
N GLY A 90 -1.08 -1.79 2.28
CA GLY A 90 -1.76 -2.14 3.52
C GLY A 90 -2.23 -0.92 4.31
N VAL A 91 -1.44 0.16 4.29
CA VAL A 91 -1.80 1.44 4.94
C VAL A 91 -2.28 2.48 3.94
N PHE A 92 -1.96 2.31 2.67
CA PHE A 92 -2.14 3.34 1.66
C PHE A 92 -3.16 2.88 0.61
N ILE A 93 -4.42 3.33 0.76
CA ILE A 93 -5.51 2.94 -0.13
C ILE A 93 -5.67 4.00 -1.21
N PHE A 94 -5.44 3.60 -2.46
CA PHE A 94 -5.52 4.49 -3.60
C PHE A 94 -6.90 4.47 -4.24
N ASP A 95 -7.45 5.66 -4.41
CA ASP A 95 -8.48 5.96 -5.40
C ASP A 95 -7.79 6.44 -6.68
N HIS A 96 -7.72 5.54 -7.66
CA HIS A 96 -7.01 5.79 -8.91
C HIS A 96 -7.77 6.73 -9.85
N GLU A 97 -9.10 6.82 -9.72
CA GLU A 97 -9.96 7.67 -10.54
C GLU A 97 -9.86 9.12 -10.08
N PHE A 98 -10.09 9.36 -8.79
CA PHE A 98 -10.07 10.70 -8.21
C PHE A 98 -8.70 11.17 -7.74
N LYS A 99 -7.65 10.35 -7.94
CA LYS A 99 -6.27 10.63 -7.52
C LYS A 99 -6.19 11.04 -6.05
N THR A 100 -6.84 10.26 -5.19
CA THR A 100 -6.81 10.47 -3.75
C THR A 100 -6.26 9.23 -3.06
N ALA A 101 -5.41 9.39 -2.05
CA ALA A 101 -4.91 8.31 -1.23
C ALA A 101 -5.44 8.48 0.19
N TYR A 102 -5.95 7.39 0.75
CA TYR A 102 -6.52 7.34 2.09
C TYR A 102 -5.60 6.55 3.02
N MET A 103 -5.34 7.10 4.20
CA MET A 103 -4.46 6.48 5.17
C MET A 103 -4.89 6.75 6.61
N SER A 104 -5.20 5.67 7.34
CA SER A 104 -5.29 5.75 8.79
C SER A 104 -3.88 5.87 9.38
N LEU A 105 -3.67 6.87 10.22
CA LEU A 105 -2.40 7.08 10.92
C LEU A 105 -2.12 5.95 11.91
N SER A 106 -0.89 5.45 11.89
CA SER A 106 -0.43 4.39 12.79
C SER A 106 1.10 4.36 12.81
N PRO A 107 1.75 3.59 13.71
CA PRO A 107 3.20 3.38 13.68
C PRO A 107 3.73 2.82 12.34
N LYS A 108 2.86 2.25 11.51
CA LYS A 108 3.19 1.68 10.19
C LYS A 108 2.89 2.64 9.03
N ALA A 109 2.43 3.85 9.32
CA ALA A 109 1.85 4.79 8.36
C ALA A 109 2.28 6.24 8.66
N ASP A 110 3.52 6.59 8.30
CA ASP A 110 4.07 7.93 8.46
C ASP A 110 3.45 8.91 7.45
N ALA A 111 2.79 9.95 7.97
CA ALA A 111 2.11 10.96 7.15
C ALA A 111 3.05 11.74 6.23
N GLN A 112 4.29 12.01 6.66
CA GLN A 112 5.22 12.79 5.86
C GLN A 112 5.75 11.98 4.67
N LEU A 113 6.10 10.70 4.87
CA LEU A 113 6.46 9.81 3.76
C LEU A 113 5.29 9.60 2.81
N ALA A 114 4.09 9.40 3.34
CA ALA A 114 2.87 9.28 2.54
C ALA A 114 2.63 10.52 1.67
N GLN A 115 2.83 11.72 2.23
CA GLN A 115 2.69 12.97 1.48
C GLN A 115 3.71 13.05 0.35
N GLN A 116 4.97 12.69 0.59
CA GLN A 116 6.01 12.65 -0.46
C GLN A 116 5.65 11.71 -1.60
N VAL A 117 5.08 10.54 -1.28
CA VAL A 117 4.59 9.60 -2.30
C VAL A 117 3.48 10.25 -3.11
N CYS A 118 2.44 10.76 -2.45
CA CYS A 118 1.31 11.44 -3.07
C CYS A 118 1.75 12.57 -4.00
N ASP A 119 2.61 13.46 -3.55
CA ASP A 119 3.15 14.57 -4.35
C ASP A 119 3.87 14.05 -5.60
N LYS A 120 4.61 12.94 -5.47
CA LYS A 120 5.37 12.34 -6.57
C LYS A 120 4.47 11.70 -7.63
N ILE A 121 3.35 11.11 -7.22
CA ILE A 121 2.42 10.42 -8.13
C ILE A 121 1.21 11.28 -8.53
N GLY A 122 1.11 12.52 -8.02
CA GLY A 122 0.03 13.45 -8.31
C GLY A 122 -1.29 13.14 -7.59
N TYR A 123 -1.21 12.61 -6.36
CA TYR A 123 -2.39 12.27 -5.55
C TYR A 123 -2.57 13.26 -4.40
N LYS A 124 -3.81 13.46 -3.98
CA LYS A 124 -4.13 14.14 -2.71
C LYS A 124 -4.09 13.12 -1.58
N LEU A 125 -3.55 13.50 -0.43
CA LEU A 125 -3.54 12.65 0.76
C LEU A 125 -4.69 13.03 1.71
N VAL A 126 -5.50 12.04 2.09
CA VAL A 126 -6.48 12.13 3.16
C VAL A 126 -6.04 11.24 4.30
N THR A 127 -5.69 11.84 5.43
CA THR A 127 -5.34 11.12 6.66
C THR A 127 -6.45 11.19 7.69
N PHE A 128 -6.55 10.15 8.50
CA PHE A 128 -7.51 10.04 9.60
C PHE A 128 -6.99 9.07 10.67
N THR A 129 -7.73 8.91 11.76
CA THR A 129 -7.46 7.89 12.79
C THR A 129 -8.60 6.87 12.84
N SER A 130 -8.28 5.60 13.06
CA SER A 130 -9.29 4.54 13.14
C SER A 130 -9.00 3.52 14.23
N TYR A 131 -10.08 2.97 14.80
CA TYR A 131 -10.07 2.11 15.98
C TYR A 131 -11.08 0.97 15.84
N ASP A 132 -10.67 -0.23 16.26
CA ASP A 132 -11.54 -1.37 16.48
C ASP A 132 -11.80 -1.58 17.98
N LYS A 133 -12.36 -2.74 18.36
CA LYS A 133 -12.62 -3.08 19.77
C LYS A 133 -11.34 -3.33 20.59
N LYS A 134 -10.20 -3.59 19.93
CA LYS A 134 -8.91 -3.93 20.53
C LYS A 134 -7.96 -2.73 20.57
N GLY A 135 -8.22 -1.67 19.81
CA GLY A 135 -7.44 -0.43 19.83
C GLY A 135 -7.30 0.20 18.45
N PRO A 136 -6.23 0.96 18.20
CA PRO A 136 -5.95 1.55 16.90
C PRO A 136 -5.83 0.48 15.80
N ILE A 137 -6.44 0.74 14.63
CA ILE A 137 -6.25 -0.11 13.45
C ILE A 137 -4.94 0.29 12.77
N TYR A 138 -4.07 -0.69 12.54
CA TYR A 138 -2.71 -0.43 12.06
C TYR A 138 -2.57 -0.37 10.54
N HIS A 139 -3.49 -1.02 9.81
CA HIS A 139 -3.51 -1.08 8.34
C HIS A 139 -4.89 -0.62 7.85
N THR A 140 -4.91 0.45 7.03
CA THR A 140 -6.12 1.03 6.45
C THR A 140 -6.94 0.01 5.65
N ASN A 141 -6.28 -0.96 4.98
CA ASN A 141 -6.94 -1.98 4.16
C ASN A 141 -7.86 -2.95 4.94
N VAL A 142 -7.78 -2.94 6.28
CA VAL A 142 -8.67 -3.72 7.15
C VAL A 142 -10.05 -3.08 7.26
N MET A 143 -10.15 -1.76 7.03
CA MET A 143 -11.39 -1.00 7.21
C MET A 143 -11.85 -0.23 5.98
N LEU A 144 -10.99 -0.05 4.97
CA LEU A 144 -11.29 0.66 3.73
C LEU A 144 -10.74 -0.10 2.51
N SER A 145 -11.58 -0.28 1.51
CA SER A 145 -11.21 -0.80 0.19
C SER A 145 -11.96 -0.01 -0.88
N ILE A 146 -11.26 0.38 -1.93
CA ILE A 146 -11.82 1.12 -3.07
C ILE A 146 -11.62 0.27 -4.32
N GLY A 147 -12.71 0.04 -5.06
CA GLY A 147 -12.71 -0.53 -6.40
C GLY A 147 -13.28 0.48 -7.41
N GLU A 148 -13.42 0.06 -8.66
CA GLU A 148 -13.80 0.93 -9.78
C GLU A 148 -15.20 1.56 -9.63
N HIS A 149 -16.14 0.86 -8.98
CA HIS A 149 -17.53 1.33 -8.86
C HIS A 149 -18.07 1.29 -7.42
N LEU A 150 -17.22 0.96 -6.44
CA LEU A 150 -17.63 0.75 -5.07
C LEU A 150 -16.47 1.05 -4.13
N ALA A 151 -16.76 1.80 -3.07
CA ALA A 151 -15.94 1.87 -1.87
C ALA A 151 -16.64 1.12 -0.72
N ILE A 152 -15.90 0.26 -0.03
CA ILE A 152 -16.33 -0.40 1.21
C ILE A 152 -15.55 0.22 2.35
N VAL A 153 -16.25 0.81 3.31
CA VAL A 153 -15.65 1.53 4.44
C VAL A 153 -16.40 1.27 5.75
N CYS A 154 -15.67 0.96 6.82
CA CYS A 154 -16.20 0.87 8.17
C CYS A 154 -16.10 2.23 8.87
N LEU A 155 -17.09 3.10 8.63
CA LEU A 155 -17.10 4.49 9.14
C LEU A 155 -17.15 4.56 10.67
N GLU A 156 -17.74 3.58 11.35
CA GLU A 156 -17.77 3.52 12.82
C GLU A 156 -16.39 3.35 13.46
N SER A 157 -15.40 2.89 12.69
CA SER A 157 -14.00 2.82 13.16
C SER A 157 -13.34 4.20 13.25
N ILE A 158 -13.83 5.20 12.51
CA ILE A 158 -13.35 6.59 12.56
C ILE A 158 -14.12 7.35 13.63
N LYS A 159 -13.51 7.54 14.79
CA LYS A 159 -14.19 8.11 15.98
C LYS A 159 -14.38 9.62 15.89
N SER A 160 -13.45 10.33 15.27
CA SER A 160 -13.56 11.77 15.04
C SER A 160 -14.67 12.04 14.01
N ALA A 161 -15.68 12.81 14.40
CA ALA A 161 -16.75 13.19 13.49
C ALA A 161 -16.23 14.01 12.29
N ILE A 162 -15.23 14.87 12.53
CA ILE A 162 -14.60 15.71 11.49
C ILE A 162 -13.85 14.85 10.47
N GLU A 163 -13.01 13.92 10.94
CA GLU A 163 -12.26 13.02 10.05
C GLU A 163 -13.19 12.11 9.26
N ARG A 164 -14.24 11.59 9.92
CA ARG A 164 -15.24 10.74 9.27
C ARG A 164 -16.00 11.49 8.19
N GLU A 165 -16.42 12.73 8.46
CA GLU A 165 -17.08 13.57 7.46
C GLU A 165 -16.14 13.90 6.28
N LEU A 166 -14.86 14.16 6.55
CA LEU A 166 -13.85 14.36 5.50
C LEU A 166 -13.72 13.13 4.59
N VAL A 167 -13.59 11.92 5.18
CA VAL A 167 -13.52 10.67 4.42
C VAL A 167 -14.79 10.46 3.59
N ILE A 168 -15.97 10.68 4.17
CA ILE A 168 -17.24 10.56 3.42
C ILE A 168 -17.29 11.52 2.23
N LYS A 169 -16.92 12.79 2.43
CA LYS A 169 -16.96 13.82 1.37
C LYS A 169 -15.97 13.57 0.23
N THR A 170 -14.89 12.85 0.50
CA THR A 170 -13.82 12.61 -0.47
C THR A 170 -14.00 11.29 -1.23
N LEU A 171 -14.76 10.33 -0.68
CA LEU A 171 -15.14 9.07 -1.32
C LEU A 171 -16.36 9.18 -2.28
N GLN A 172 -16.89 10.38 -2.50
CA GLN A 172 -18.05 10.68 -3.36
C GLN A 172 -17.62 11.13 -4.75
#